data_AF-A0A087UQ96-F1
#
_entry.id   AF-A0A087UQ96-F1
#
_cell.length_a   1.000
_cell.length_b   1.000
_cell.length_c   1.000
_cell.angle_alpha   90.00
_cell.angle_beta   90.00
_cell.angle_gamma   90.00
#
_symmetry.space_group_name_H-M   'P 1'
#
loop_
_entity.id
_entity.type
_entity.pdbx_description
1 polymer ?
#
loop_
_entity_poly.entity_id
_entity_poly.type
_entity_poly.pdbx_seq_one_letter_code
_entity_poly.pdbx_strand_id
1 'polypeptide(L)' 'MIETYGVSRSEANLPFTVRNILRDIGGPLAGVIGQRHGPFLVTLLGSFLAALGITLCTFAPNITWICIL' A
#
# COMPACT_ATOMS: atom_id res chain seq x y z
N MET A 1 -15.27 10.48 -1.55
CA MET A 1 -15.07 9.02 -1.76
C MET A 1 -16.41 8.31 -1.97
N ILE A 2 -17.36 8.35 -1.02
CA ILE A 2 -18.68 7.71 -1.19
C ILE A 2 -19.54 8.47 -2.22
N GLU A 3 -19.60 9.81 -2.14
CA GLU A 3 -20.41 10.65 -3.05
C GLU A 3 -19.77 10.86 -4.43
N THR A 4 -18.45 10.66 -4.57
CA THR A 4 -17.70 10.88 -5.83
C THR A 4 -17.71 9.66 -6.74
N TYR A 5 -17.84 8.45 -6.17
CA TYR A 5 -17.73 7.18 -6.92
C TYR A 5 -18.99 6.29 -6.81
N GLY A 6 -20.03 6.69 -6.06
CA GLY A 6 -21.28 5.94 -5.96
C GLY A 6 -21.13 4.52 -5.38
N VAL A 7 -20.07 4.28 -4.61
CA VAL A 7 -19.71 2.96 -4.07
C VAL A 7 -20.20 2.77 -2.64
N SER A 8 -20.48 1.51 -2.30
CA SER A 8 -20.88 1.08 -0.96
C SER A 8 -19.82 1.42 0.08
N ARG A 9 -20.23 1.76 1.32
CA ARG A 9 -19.30 1.97 2.46
C ARG A 9 -18.32 0.82 2.66
N SER A 10 -18.72 -0.40 2.26
CA SER A 10 -17.86 -1.59 2.33
C SER A 10 -16.70 -1.53 1.34
N GLU A 11 -16.94 -1.05 0.11
CA GLU A 11 -15.89 -0.92 -0.92
C GLU A 11 -14.92 0.23 -0.63
N ALA A 12 -15.40 1.31 -0.03
CA ALA A 12 -14.54 2.40 0.44
C ALA A 12 -13.57 1.96 1.54
N ASN A 13 -13.88 0.86 2.25
CA ASN A 13 -13.08 0.34 3.35
C ASN A 13 -12.07 -0.74 2.93
N LEU A 14 -12.18 -1.28 1.72
CA LEU A 14 -11.22 -2.23 1.15
C LEU A 14 -9.78 -1.70 1.12
N PRO A 15 -9.47 -0.50 0.60
CA PRO A 15 -8.08 -0.02 0.56
C PRO A 15 -7.51 0.20 1.97
N PHE A 16 -8.36 0.60 2.93
CA PHE A 16 -7.99 0.72 4.33
C PHE A 16 -7.70 -0.62 5.01
N THR A 17 -8.39 -1.68 4.60
CA THR A 17 -8.21 -3.02 5.17
C THR A 17 -6.96 -3.68 4.58
N VAL A 18 -6.79 -3.59 3.25
CA VAL A 18 -5.62 -4.12 2.54
C VAL A 18 -4.33 -3.48 3.04
N ARG A 19 -4.28 -2.15 3.22
CA ARG A 19 -3.09 -1.48 3.77
C ARG A 19 -2.74 -2.00 5.18
N ASN A 20 -3.74 -2.32 5.99
CA ASN A 20 -3.52 -2.74 7.37
C ASN A 20 -2.93 -4.14 7.40
N ILE A 21 -3.46 -5.05 6.58
CA ILE A 21 -2.91 -6.40 6.40
C ILE A 21 -1.47 -6.33 5.86
N LEU A 22 -1.22 -5.51 4.84
CA LEU A 22 0.12 -5.31 4.28
C LEU A 22 1.10 -4.76 5.31
N ARG A 23 0.66 -3.87 6.20
CA ARG A 23 1.51 -3.33 7.27
C ARG A 23 1.83 -4.36 8.34
N ASP A 24 0.84 -5.17 8.74
CA ASP A 24 1.02 -6.21 9.76
C ASP A 24 1.91 -7.35 9.26
N ILE A 25 1.86 -7.68 7.96
CA ILE A 25 2.76 -8.68 7.34
C ILE A 25 4.11 -8.07 6.97
N GLY A 26 4.11 -6.82 6.50
CA GLY A 26 5.29 -6.11 6.03
C GLY A 26 6.27 -5.76 7.15
N GLY A 27 5.80 -5.49 8.36
CA GLY A 27 6.66 -5.21 9.53
C GLY A 27 7.64 -6.36 9.85
N PRO A 28 7.15 -7.60 10.07
CA PRO A 28 8.00 -8.77 10.25
C PRO A 28 8.93 -9.04 9.07
N LEU A 29 8.42 -8.92 7.83
CA LEU A 29 9.21 -9.14 6.61
C LEU A 29 10.37 -8.14 6.50
N ALA A 30 10.09 -6.85 6.72
CA ALA A 30 11.08 -5.80 6.73
C ALA A 30 12.11 -5.97 7.86
N GLY A 31 11.69 -6.49 9.02
CA GLY A 31 12.58 -6.84 10.13
C GLY A 31 13.59 -7.94 9.76
N VAL A 32 13.11 -9.03 9.14
CA VAL A 32 13.97 -10.16 8.72
C VAL A 32 14.93 -9.73 7.61
N ILE A 33 14.44 -8.99 6.59
CA ILE A 33 15.28 -8.51 5.49
C ILE A 33 16.28 -7.45 6.00
N GLY A 34 15.86 -6.61 6.94
CA GLY A 34 16.69 -5.56 7.55
C GLY A 34 17.85 -6.13 8.37
N GLN A 35 17.65 -7.26 9.05
CA GLN A 35 18.74 -7.96 9.73
C GLN A 35 19.79 -8.54 8.77
N ARG A 36 19.40 -8.98 7.56
CA ARG A 36 20.32 -9.54 6.57
C ARG A 36 21.04 -8.51 5.69
N HIS A 37 20.35 -7.46 5.28
CA HIS A 37 20.85 -6.48 4.30
C HIS A 37 21.10 -5.08 4.87
N GLY A 38 20.85 -4.90 6.17
CA GLY A 38 20.93 -3.61 6.85
C GLY A 38 19.65 -2.79 6.68
N PRO A 39 19.33 -1.93 7.67
CA PRO A 39 18.08 -1.18 7.69
C PRO A 39 17.99 -0.17 6.54
N PHE A 40 19.12 0.39 6.10
CA PHE A 40 19.16 1.44 5.08
C PHE A 40 18.65 0.97 3.72
N LEU A 41 19.10 -0.20 3.24
CA LEU A 41 18.66 -0.74 1.95
C LEU A 41 17.17 -1.11 1.97
N VAL A 42 16.67 -1.64 3.09
CA VAL A 42 15.25 -1.97 3.25
C VAL A 42 14.38 -0.72 3.24
N THR A 43 14.80 0.33 3.95
CA THR A 43 14.09 1.61 3.93
C THR A 43 14.14 2.25 2.55
N LEU A 44 15.29 2.25 1.88
CA LEU A 44 15.44 2.84 0.54
C LEU A 44 14.54 2.14 -0.50
N LEU A 45 14.59 0.80 -0.55
CA LEU A 45 13.76 0.02 -1.47
C LEU A 45 12.28 0.14 -1.14
N GLY A 46 11.90 0.08 0.14
CA GLY A 46 10.51 0.27 0.58
C GLY A 46 9.99 1.66 0.24
N SER A 47 10.81 2.70 0.43
CA SER A 47 10.46 4.08 0.07
C SER A 47 10.28 4.24 -1.44
N PHE A 48 11.15 3.62 -2.23
CA PHE A 48 11.06 3.64 -3.69
C PHE A 48 9.80 2.94 -4.19
N LEU A 49 9.47 1.77 -3.63
CA LEU A 49 8.24 1.03 -3.93
C LEU A 49 7.00 1.85 -3.54
N ALA A 50 7.02 2.51 -2.37
CA ALA A 50 5.93 3.36 -1.92
C ALA A 50 5.74 4.59 -2.81
N ALA A 51 6.83 5.23 -3.24
CA ALA A 51 6.78 6.37 -4.16
C ALA A 51 6.19 5.97 -5.52
N LEU A 52 6.56 4.80 -6.04
CA LEU A 52 5.94 4.24 -7.24
C LEU A 52 4.45 3.96 -7.02
N GLY A 53 4.05 3.33 -5.91
CA GLY A 53 2.65 3.08 -5.59
C GLY A 53 1.82 4.37 -5.54
N ILE A 54 2.33 5.44 -4.91
CA ILE A 54 1.65 6.74 -4.86
C ILE A 54 1.53 7.36 -6.25
N THR A 55 2.57 7.25 -7.07
CA THR A 55 2.56 7.78 -8.45
C THR A 55 1.61 7.00 -9.35
N LEU A 56 1.52 5.67 -9.21
CA LEU A 56 0.56 4.88 -9.96
C LEU A 56 -0.88 5.12 -9.46
N CYS A 57 -1.08 5.45 -8.18
CA CYS A 57 -2.39 5.87 -7.66
C CYS A 57 -2.93 7.15 -8.34
N THR A 58 -2.08 8.07 -8.82
CA THR A 58 -2.57 9.28 -9.50
C THR A 58 -3.17 9.00 -10.89
N PHE A 59 -2.87 7.84 -11.47
CA PHE A 59 -3.43 7.40 -12.75
C PHE A 59 -4.61 6.42 -12.58
N ALA A 60 -4.96 6.03 -11.35
CA ALA A 60 -5.99 5.04 -11.10
C ALA A 60 -7.40 5.66 -11.23
N PRO A 61 -8.23 5.23 -12.21
CA PRO A 61 -9.57 5.78 -12.41
C PRO A 61 -10.62 5.17 -11.48
N ASN A 62 -10.32 4.10 -10.74
CA ASN A 62 -11.27 3.37 -9.88
C ASN A 62 -10.67 2.94 -8.53
N ILE A 63 -11.49 2.86 -7.49
CA ILE A 63 -11.10 2.47 -6.12
C ILE A 63 -10.54 1.04 -6.06
N THR A 64 -10.98 0.15 -6.94
CA THR A 64 -10.46 -1.21 -7.08
C THR A 64 -9.02 -1.24 -7.62
N TRP A 65 -8.64 -0.27 -8.44
CA TRP A 65 -7.27 -0.12 -8.92
C TRP A 65 -6.31 0.30 -7.80
N ILE A 66 -6.80 1.07 -6.82
CA ILE A 66 -6.03 1.45 -5.62
C ILE A 66 -5.83 0.25 -4.67
N CYS A 67 -6.65 -0.80 -4.78
CA CYS A 67 -6.55 -1.98 -3.92
C CYS A 67 -5.64 -3.09 -4.47
N ILE A 68 -5.47 -3.17 -5.79
CA ILE A 68 -4.65 -4.20 -6.46
C ILE A 68 -3.19 -3.75 -6.61
N LEU A 69 -3.00 -2.44 -6.70
CA LEU A 69 -1.70 -1.76 -6.75
C LEU A 69 -1.07 -1.66 -5.36
#